data_AF-A0A7T5R9E8-F1
#
_entry.id   AF-A0A7T5R9E8-F1
#
_cell.length_a   1.000
_cell.length_b   1.000
_cell.length_c   1.000
_cell.angle_alpha   90.00
_cell.angle_beta   90.00
_cell.angle_gamma   90.00
#
_symmetry.space_group_name_H-M   'P 1'
#
loop_
_entity.id
_entity.type
_entity.pdbx_description
1 polymer ?
#
loop_
_entity_poly.entity_id
_entity_poly.type
_entity_poly.pdbx_seq_one_letter_code
_entity_poly.pdbx_strand_id
1 'polypeptide(L)' 'MRATLEIKTKHPKAVLEAIAVDEETSKRVRIRPGAKDGVLRVVIEADDFSALRAGVTTYMRLAKAALAGLGE' A
#
# COMPACT_ATOMS: atom_id res chain seq x y z
N MET A 1 -9.88 10.47 -7.85
CA MET A 1 -10.03 9.02 -8.16
C MET A 1 -9.54 8.19 -6.97
N ARG A 2 -10.05 6.97 -6.78
CA ARG A 2 -9.73 6.13 -5.62
C ARG A 2 -9.55 4.66 -6.01
N ALA A 3 -8.53 4.01 -5.43
CA ALA A 3 -8.31 2.57 -5.49
C ALA A 3 -8.14 2.01 -4.07
N THR A 4 -8.57 0.76 -3.86
CA THR A 4 -8.34 0.03 -2.61
C THR A 4 -7.62 -1.27 -2.95
N LEU A 5 -6.49 -1.51 -2.30
CA LEU A 5 -5.75 -2.76 -2.37
C LEU A 5 -5.96 -3.52 -1.07
N GLU A 6 -6.27 -4.80 -1.19
CA GLU A 6 -6.43 -5.71 -0.05
C GLU A 6 -5.52 -6.92 -0.27
N ILE A 7 -4.56 -7.11 0.63
CA ILE A 7 -3.56 -8.17 0.55
C ILE A 7 -3.69 -9.03 1.79
N LYS A 8 -4.00 -10.31 1.61
CA LYS A 8 -4.01 -11.29 2.69
C LYS A 8 -2.59 -11.71 3.01
N THR A 9 -2.22 -11.64 4.28
CA THR A 9 -0.88 -12.00 4.77
C THR A 9 -1.00 -12.43 6.22
N LYS A 10 -0.13 -13.35 6.65
CA LYS A 10 -0.06 -13.76 8.06
C LYS A 10 0.48 -12.64 8.96
N HIS A 11 1.19 -11.67 8.38
CA HIS A 11 1.88 -10.61 9.10
C HIS A 11 1.55 -9.21 8.57
N PRO A 12 0.26 -8.79 8.55
CA PRO A 12 -0.14 -7.52 7.92
C PRO A 12 0.51 -6.30 8.58
N LYS A 13 0.76 -6.37 9.89
CA LYS A 13 1.47 -5.31 10.64
C LYS A 13 2.94 -5.23 10.25
N ALA A 14 3.63 -6.37 10.18
CA ALA A 14 5.04 -6.39 9.79
C ALA A 14 5.23 -5.92 8.34
N VAL A 15 4.32 -6.32 7.45
CA VAL A 15 4.29 -5.80 6.08
C VAL A 15 4.09 -4.30 6.13
N LEU A 16 3.05 -3.79 6.82
CA LEU A 16 2.76 -2.36 6.95
C LEU A 16 3.98 -1.54 7.45
N GLU A 17 4.67 -2.03 8.47
CA GLU A 17 5.88 -1.42 9.01
C GLU A 17 7.03 -1.44 7.99
N ALA A 18 7.19 -2.54 7.24
CA ALA A 18 8.24 -2.66 6.23
C ALA A 18 7.99 -1.76 5.00
N ILE A 19 6.74 -1.43 4.69
CA ILE A 19 6.43 -0.54 3.56
C ILE A 19 6.76 0.92 3.90
N ALA A 20 6.81 1.31 5.18
CA ALA A 20 7.18 2.63 5.71
C ALA A 20 6.99 3.78 4.70
N VAL A 21 5.75 3.98 4.25
CA VAL A 21 5.44 5.05 3.30
C VAL A 21 4.81 6.17 4.11
N ASP A 22 5.44 7.34 4.10
CA ASP A 22 4.83 8.57 4.60
C ASP A 22 3.43 8.72 4.01
N GLU A 23 2.43 8.99 4.87
CA GLU A 23 1.01 9.18 4.54
C GLU A 23 0.77 10.23 3.43
N GLU A 24 1.78 11.06 3.14
CA GLU A 24 1.74 12.15 2.18
C GLU A 24 2.91 12.06 1.18
N THR A 25 2.85 11.09 0.28
CA THR A 25 3.90 10.92 -0.76
C THR A 25 3.97 12.13 -1.72
N SER A 26 2.89 12.90 -1.87
CA SER A 26 2.84 14.20 -2.58
C SER A 26 1.43 14.85 -2.49
N LYS A 27 1.31 16.16 -2.72
CA LYS A 27 0.02 16.91 -2.76
C LYS A 27 -1.04 16.31 -3.70
N ARG A 28 -0.65 15.47 -4.66
CA ARG A 28 -1.52 14.86 -5.69
C ARG A 28 -1.94 13.42 -5.40
N VAL A 29 -1.30 12.75 -4.44
CA VAL A 29 -1.56 11.34 -4.11
C VAL A 29 -1.54 11.16 -2.60
N ARG A 30 -2.68 10.76 -2.04
CA ARG A 30 -2.84 10.42 -0.63
C ARG A 30 -2.91 8.92 -0.48
N ILE A 31 -2.16 8.38 0.47
CA ILE A 31 -2.12 6.94 0.68
C ILE A 31 -2.32 6.63 2.14
N ARG A 32 -3.35 5.82 2.41
CA ARG A 32 -3.77 5.43 3.76
C ARG A 32 -3.60 3.92 3.88
N PRO A 33 -2.43 3.46 4.32
CA PRO A 33 -2.21 2.06 4.58
C PRO A 33 -2.74 1.69 5.97
N GLY A 34 -3.27 0.49 6.13
CA GLY A 34 -3.82 -0.03 7.37
C GLY A 34 -3.73 -1.54 7.41
N ALA A 35 -3.52 -2.09 8.60
CA ALA A 35 -3.39 -3.53 8.82
C ALA A 35 -4.43 -3.97 9.85
N LYS A 36 -5.31 -4.90 9.48
CA LYS A 36 -6.34 -5.44 10.38
C LYS A 36 -6.66 -6.89 10.01
N ASP A 37 -6.82 -7.75 11.01
CA ASP A 37 -7.36 -9.11 10.86
C ASP A 37 -6.68 -9.97 9.75
N GLY A 38 -5.35 -9.96 9.65
CA GLY A 38 -4.62 -10.74 8.63
C GLY A 38 -4.69 -10.14 7.21
N VAL A 39 -5.16 -8.90 7.09
CA VAL A 39 -5.26 -8.17 5.82
C VAL A 39 -4.55 -6.83 5.93
N LEU A 40 -3.66 -6.59 4.98
CA LEU A 40 -3.14 -5.27 4.69
C LEU A 40 -4.09 -4.58 3.70
N ARG A 41 -4.70 -3.49 4.12
CA ARG A 41 -5.57 -2.63 3.32
C ARG A 41 -4.87 -1.32 3.01
N VAL A 42 -4.74 -0.97 1.74
CA VAL A 42 -4.17 0.32 1.32
C VAL A 42 -5.18 1.06 0.48
N VAL A 43 -5.56 2.26 0.92
CA VAL A 43 -6.42 3.15 0.14
C VAL A 43 -5.55 4.20 -0.53
N ILE A 44 -5.64 4.31 -1.85
CA ILE A 44 -4.87 5.25 -2.66
C ILE A 44 -5.86 6.20 -3.31
N GLU A 45 -5.70 7.50 -3.05
CA GLU A 45 -6.51 8.56 -3.62
C GLU A 45 -5.60 9.49 -4.42
N ALA A 46 -6.01 9.83 -5.64
CA ALA A 46 -5.24 10.70 -6.53
C ALA A 46 -6.15 11.56 -7.41
N ASP A 47 -5.66 12.72 -7.85
CA ASP A 47 -6.44 13.67 -8.65
C ASP A 47 -6.73 13.14 -10.07
N ASP A 48 -5.81 12.35 -10.63
CA ASP A 48 -5.90 11.81 -11.99
C ASP A 48 -5.54 10.31 -12.07
N PHE A 49 -5.87 9.68 -13.19
CA PHE A 49 -5.69 8.25 -13.39
C PHE A 49 -4.21 7.84 -13.43
N SER A 50 -3.35 8.68 -14.01
CA SER A 50 -1.92 8.39 -14.14
C SER A 50 -1.26 8.40 -12.76
N ALA A 51 -1.60 9.37 -11.92
CA ALA A 51 -1.17 9.45 -10.53
C ALA A 51 -1.71 8.27 -9.69
N LEU A 52 -2.98 7.88 -9.88
CA LEU A 52 -3.56 6.70 -9.23
C LEU A 52 -2.81 5.42 -9.62
N ARG A 53 -2.57 5.23 -10.92
CA ARG A 53 -1.85 4.06 -11.46
C ARG A 53 -0.42 4.01 -10.91
N ALA A 54 0.27 5.15 -10.85
CA ALA A 54 1.61 5.24 -10.28
C ALA A 54 1.61 4.85 -8.79
N GLY A 55 0.68 5.40 -8.01
CA GLY A 55 0.52 5.07 -6.58
C GLY A 55 0.25 3.58 -6.35
N VAL A 56 -0.70 3.00 -7.09
CA VAL A 56 -1.02 1.56 -7.02
C VAL A 56 0.19 0.70 -7.37
N THR A 57 0.87 1.03 -8.46
CA THR A 57 2.04 0.25 -8.94
C THR A 57 3.18 0.28 -7.91
N THR A 58 3.46 1.45 -7.35
CA THR A 58 4.49 1.63 -6.31
C THR A 58 4.17 0.79 -5.08
N TYR A 59 2.94 0.90 -4.56
CA TYR A 59 2.55 0.15 -3.36
C TYR A 59 2.52 -1.35 -3.57
N MET A 60 2.03 -1.83 -4.71
CA MET A 60 2.07 -3.26 -5.03
C MET A 60 3.52 -3.78 -5.07
N ARG A 61 4.45 -3.00 -5.63
CA ARG A 61 5.86 -3.39 -5.68
C ARG A 61 6.47 -3.48 -4.27
N LEU A 62 6.20 -2.49 -3.42
CA LEU A 62 6.71 -2.46 -2.06
C LEU A 62 6.09 -3.58 -1.20
N ALA A 63 4.78 -3.78 -1.29
CA ALA A 63 4.10 -4.87 -0.58
C ALA A 63 4.63 -6.24 -1.02
N LYS A 64 4.87 -6.45 -2.33
CA LYS A 64 5.49 -7.69 -2.83
C LYS A 64 6.91 -7.91 -2.28
N ALA A 65 7.72 -6.86 -2.22
CA ALA A 65 9.07 -6.94 -1.66
C ALA A 65 9.04 -7.25 -0.15
N ALA A 66 8.13 -6.62 0.59
CA ALA A 66 7.94 -6.87 2.02
C ALA A 66 7.49 -8.31 2.30
N LEU A 67 6.53 -8.84 1.54
CA LEU A 67 6.10 -10.24 1.65
C LEU A 67 7.22 -11.22 1.36
N ALA A 68 7.99 -10.99 0.29
CA ALA A 68 9.14 -11.82 -0.05
C ALA A 68 10.21 -11.81 1.06
N GLY A 69 10.44 -10.67 1.70
CA GLY A 69 11.35 -10.55 2.85
C GLY A 69 10.87 -11.31 4.10
N LEU A 70 9.56 -11.52 4.24
CA LEU A 70 8.94 -12.28 5.33
C LEU A 70 8.82 -13.78 5.02
N GLY A 71 9.19 -14.21 3.81
CA GLY A 71 9.10 -15.61 3.38
C GLY A 71 7.66 -16.07 3.04
N GLU A 72 6.79 -15.14 2.66
CA GLU A 72 5.43 -15.42 2.15
C GLU A 72 5.34 -15.38 0.61
#